data_AF-A0A3M1XCT5-F1
#
_entry.id   AF-A0A3M1XCT5-F1
#
_cell.length_a   1.000
_cell.length_b   1.000
_cell.length_c   1.000
_cell.angle_alpha   90.00
_cell.angle_beta   90.00
_cell.angle_gamma   90.00
#
_symmetry.space_group_name_H-M   'P 1'
#
loop_
_entity.id
_entity.type
_entity.pdbx_description
1 polymer ?
#
loop_
_entity_poly.entity_id
_entity_poly.type
_entity_poly.pdbx_seq_one_letter_code
_entity_poly.pdbx_strand_id
1 'polypeptide(L)'
;MAATFLTSSLAPQQGNLHGYYLPRGLVSLTIKKRTQAESSVFLLEVGEVEIAPDPKQRYVFSYAPGWFRHDDVTVEFHENGLLKSVGTVIDDQTGAFLEQAITLGSSLTKILARPGDPTGTRSAEGPVETVLFEGKVDPFDEEGDMAGLTELLKQAHPGLELRAKVLTEETRTDTSESSGMAGIYCRPPAPCELNLMVGEVSQSRAILTLPHPKVLHFVAIPQAPWVKTQFSIAFGAMGYPVKIALNKPSSALEFIKFPVSLLKAILEIPASLFKFRVDLEGNRQAAAQQLFDVEQKMVKLQEEMVKAQATQAEAVAAVRAEVQQTGSVRGPQGGSGGSNPAPGNQGAAVYPADVVQSLRKLEQDVEILRKRMNKDQDVES
;
A
#
# COMPACT_ATOMS: atom_id res chain seq x y z
N MET A 1 -18.53 8.95 2.71
CA MET A 1 -17.65 7.79 2.43
C MET A 1 -16.35 8.33 1.88
N ALA A 2 -15.19 7.89 2.39
CA ALA A 2 -13.91 8.31 1.84
C ALA A 2 -13.77 7.74 0.43
N ALA A 3 -13.55 8.59 -0.57
CA ALA A 3 -13.32 8.14 -1.95
C ALA A 3 -12.05 7.27 -1.99
N THR A 4 -12.16 6.08 -2.57
CA THR A 4 -11.07 5.13 -2.69
C THR A 4 -10.07 5.62 -3.73
N PHE A 5 -8.87 6.00 -3.29
CA PHE A 5 -7.84 6.63 -4.11
C PHE A 5 -7.34 5.79 -5.30
N LEU A 6 -6.74 4.62 -5.04
CA LEU A 6 -6.14 3.74 -6.04
C LEU A 6 -6.57 2.30 -5.77
N THR A 7 -7.31 1.70 -6.69
CA THR A 7 -7.78 0.32 -6.61
C THR A 7 -7.25 -0.49 -7.76
N SER A 8 -7.03 -1.78 -7.51
CA SER A 8 -6.79 -2.78 -8.54
C SER A 8 -8.02 -3.68 -8.64
N SER A 9 -8.53 -3.89 -9.85
CA SER A 9 -9.68 -4.78 -10.08
C SER A 9 -9.59 -5.49 -11.43
N LEU A 10 -10.32 -6.59 -11.59
CA LEU A 10 -10.34 -7.37 -12.84
C LEU A 10 -11.04 -6.61 -13.99
N ALA A 11 -12.01 -5.77 -13.65
CA ALA A 11 -12.80 -5.02 -14.63
C ALA A 11 -12.33 -3.55 -14.69
N PRO A 12 -12.26 -2.94 -15.88
CA PRO A 12 -12.02 -1.51 -16.00
C PRO A 12 -13.13 -0.72 -15.31
N GLN A 13 -12.77 0.31 -14.53
CA GLN A 13 -13.71 1.26 -13.93
C GLN A 13 -13.54 2.65 -14.58
N GLN A 14 -14.32 3.64 -14.16
CA GLN A 14 -14.09 5.02 -14.61
C GLN A 14 -12.81 5.56 -13.97
N GLY A 15 -11.92 6.18 -14.75
CA GLY A 15 -10.63 6.68 -14.25
C GLY A 15 -9.48 5.66 -14.27
N ASN A 16 -9.46 4.74 -15.25
CA ASN A 16 -8.37 3.77 -15.39
C ASN A 16 -7.05 4.44 -15.73
N LEU A 17 -5.98 4.03 -15.05
CA LEU A 17 -4.61 4.44 -15.37
C LEU A 17 -3.97 3.45 -16.36
N HIS A 18 -3.79 2.20 -15.94
CA HIS A 18 -3.15 1.17 -16.75
C HIS A 18 -3.53 -0.24 -16.28
N GLY A 19 -3.39 -1.23 -17.16
CA GLY A 19 -3.56 -2.65 -16.81
C GLY A 19 -2.23 -3.32 -16.46
N TYR A 20 -2.25 -4.31 -15.59
CA TYR A 20 -1.09 -5.14 -15.27
C TYR A 20 -1.48 -6.61 -15.16
N TYR A 21 -0.50 -7.48 -15.31
CA TYR A 21 -0.70 -8.93 -15.18
C TYR A 21 -0.05 -9.43 -13.90
N LEU A 22 -0.68 -10.42 -13.26
CA LEU A 22 -0.03 -11.15 -12.18
C LEU A 22 1.04 -12.10 -12.75
N PRO A 23 2.10 -12.40 -11.99
CA PRO A 23 3.13 -13.31 -12.44
C PRO A 23 2.62 -14.76 -12.48
N ARG A 24 3.11 -15.54 -13.45
CA ARG A 24 3.09 -17.01 -13.46
C ARG A 24 4.52 -17.53 -13.61
N GLY A 25 4.74 -18.75 -13.13
CA GLY A 25 6.03 -19.41 -13.19
C GLY A 25 6.11 -20.39 -14.35
N LEU A 26 7.08 -20.21 -15.24
CA LEU A 26 7.44 -21.17 -16.28
C LEU A 26 8.70 -21.89 -15.84
N VAL A 27 8.71 -23.22 -15.95
CA VAL A 27 9.83 -24.05 -15.52
C VAL A 27 10.42 -24.74 -16.73
N SER A 28 11.73 -24.59 -16.93
CA SER A 28 12.45 -25.38 -17.93
C SER A 28 12.62 -26.81 -17.42
N LEU A 29 12.05 -27.79 -18.11
CA LEU A 29 12.08 -29.20 -17.72
C LEU A 29 12.78 -30.02 -18.78
N THR A 30 13.62 -30.95 -18.35
CA THR A 30 14.16 -32.02 -19.20
C THR A 30 13.82 -33.36 -18.57
N ILE A 31 13.09 -34.20 -19.29
CA ILE A 31 12.74 -35.55 -18.84
C ILE A 31 13.52 -36.55 -19.68
N LYS A 32 14.36 -37.35 -19.02
CA LYS A 32 15.21 -38.35 -19.66
C LYS A 32 14.79 -39.75 -19.28
N LYS A 33 14.87 -40.67 -20.23
CA LYS A 33 14.77 -42.11 -20.01
C LYS A 33 16.17 -42.71 -19.99
N ARG A 34 16.52 -43.37 -18.89
CA ARG A 34 17.75 -44.16 -18.77
C ARG A 34 17.36 -45.64 -18.69
N THR A 35 17.82 -46.42 -19.65
CA THR A 35 17.58 -47.87 -19.66
C THR A 35 18.70 -48.59 -18.93
N GLN A 36 18.38 -49.34 -17.87
CA GLN A 36 19.35 -50.12 -17.10
C GLN A 36 18.91 -51.58 -17.07
N ALA A 37 19.62 -52.44 -17.81
CA ALA A 37 19.28 -53.84 -18.01
C ALA A 37 17.84 -54.04 -18.52
N GLU A 38 16.91 -54.38 -17.63
CA GLU A 38 15.50 -54.67 -17.93
C GLU A 38 14.52 -53.60 -17.43
N SER A 39 15.00 -52.57 -16.71
CA SER A 39 14.17 -51.49 -16.18
C SER A 39 14.47 -50.15 -16.85
N SER A 40 13.43 -49.34 -17.02
CA SER A 40 13.56 -47.94 -17.45
C SER A 40 13.42 -47.04 -16.23
N VAL A 41 14.43 -46.23 -15.95
CA VAL A 41 14.39 -45.17 -14.94
C VAL A 41 14.16 -43.84 -15.66
N PHE A 42 13.24 -43.05 -15.14
CA PHE A 42 12.95 -41.73 -15.68
C PHE A 42 13.49 -40.65 -14.75
N LEU A 43 14.30 -39.74 -15.31
CA LEU A 43 14.92 -38.66 -14.58
C LEU A 43 14.23 -37.34 -14.95
N LEU A 44 13.87 -36.57 -13.93
CA LEU A 44 13.42 -35.19 -14.08
C LEU A 44 14.60 -34.26 -13.76
N GLU A 45 15.02 -33.46 -14.73
CA GLU A 45 15.95 -32.36 -14.55
C GLU A 45 15.17 -31.04 -14.62
N VAL A 46 15.25 -30.26 -13.55
CA VAL A 46 14.63 -28.94 -13.46
C VAL A 46 15.70 -27.89 -13.73
N GLY A 47 15.49 -27.10 -14.77
CA GLY A 47 16.35 -25.98 -15.18
C GLY A 47 15.90 -24.65 -14.59
N GLU A 48 16.08 -23.59 -15.37
CA GLU A 48 15.76 -22.22 -14.96
C GLU A 48 14.24 -22.00 -14.81
N VAL A 49 13.88 -21.26 -13.77
CA VAL A 49 12.53 -20.73 -13.55
C VAL A 49 12.44 -19.34 -14.16
N GLU A 50 11.53 -19.17 -15.11
CA GLU A 50 11.22 -17.89 -15.74
C GLU A 50 9.88 -17.36 -15.22
N ILE A 51 9.80 -16.06 -15.00
CA ILE A 51 8.56 -15.40 -14.55
C ILE A 51 7.98 -14.60 -15.70
N ALA A 52 6.77 -14.98 -16.10
CA ALA A 52 6.05 -14.39 -17.21
C ALA A 52 4.73 -13.79 -16.72
N PRO A 53 4.16 -12.81 -17.44
CA PRO A 53 2.80 -12.33 -17.18
C PRO A 53 1.77 -13.44 -17.44
N ASP A 54 0.79 -13.56 -16.55
CA ASP A 54 -0.35 -14.48 -16.68
C ASP A 54 -1.52 -13.77 -17.38
N PRO A 55 -1.80 -14.09 -18.66
CA PRO A 55 -2.87 -13.42 -19.42
C PRO A 55 -4.26 -13.70 -18.84
N LYS A 56 -4.44 -14.78 -18.06
CA LYS A 56 -5.70 -15.11 -17.38
C LYS A 56 -5.95 -14.25 -16.14
N GLN A 57 -4.93 -13.55 -15.64
CA GLN A 57 -4.97 -12.76 -14.41
C GLN A 57 -4.54 -11.31 -14.66
N ARG A 58 -5.35 -10.61 -15.46
CA ARG A 58 -5.18 -9.19 -15.75
C ARG A 58 -5.98 -8.34 -14.77
N TYR A 59 -5.33 -7.31 -14.23
CA TYR A 59 -5.93 -6.31 -13.36
C TYR A 59 -5.76 -4.91 -13.96
N VAL A 60 -6.61 -3.98 -13.54
CA VAL A 60 -6.61 -2.58 -13.97
C VAL A 60 -6.55 -1.68 -12.77
N PHE A 61 -5.61 -0.73 -12.79
CA PHE A 61 -5.57 0.36 -11.82
C PHE A 61 -6.66 1.37 -12.13
N SER A 62 -7.51 1.63 -11.15
CA SER A 62 -8.51 2.70 -11.20
C SER A 62 -8.14 3.77 -10.18
N TYR A 63 -8.18 5.02 -10.61
CA TYR A 63 -7.83 6.17 -9.80
C TYR A 63 -9.01 7.14 -9.71
N ALA A 64 -9.43 7.45 -8.49
CA ALA A 64 -10.51 8.40 -8.22
C ALA A 64 -9.95 9.64 -7.51
N PRO A 65 -9.70 10.75 -8.24
CA PRO A 65 -9.13 11.95 -7.65
C PRO A 65 -10.10 12.58 -6.64
N GLY A 66 -9.56 13.06 -5.52
CA GLY A 66 -10.31 13.89 -4.57
C GLY A 66 -10.29 15.36 -4.99
N TRP A 67 -11.43 16.07 -4.91
CA TRP A 67 -11.51 17.49 -5.28
C TRP A 67 -10.67 18.43 -4.39
N PHE A 68 -10.22 17.97 -3.23
CA PHE A 68 -9.44 18.75 -2.26
C PHE A 68 -8.03 18.19 -2.03
N ARG A 69 -7.54 17.32 -2.92
CA ARG A 69 -6.26 16.63 -2.74
C ARG A 69 -5.33 16.90 -3.92
N HIS A 70 -4.05 16.99 -3.61
CA HIS A 70 -3.01 16.92 -4.62
C HIS A 70 -2.33 15.56 -4.48
N ASP A 71 -2.45 14.81 -5.56
CA ASP A 71 -2.24 13.39 -5.56
C ASP A 71 -1.20 13.08 -6.66
N ASP A 72 -0.06 12.53 -6.25
CA ASP A 72 0.97 12.05 -7.17
C ASP A 72 0.94 10.51 -7.14
N VAL A 73 0.61 9.91 -8.29
CA VAL A 73 0.57 8.47 -8.49
C VAL A 73 1.60 8.08 -9.53
N THR A 74 2.61 7.33 -9.11
CA THR A 74 3.63 6.76 -9.98
C THR A 74 3.44 5.25 -10.06
N VAL A 75 3.30 4.72 -11.27
CA VAL A 75 3.23 3.27 -11.53
C VAL A 75 4.33 2.92 -12.52
N GLU A 76 5.24 2.04 -12.13
CA GLU A 76 6.32 1.55 -12.99
C GLU A 76 6.13 0.07 -13.31
N PHE A 77 6.56 -0.31 -14.52
CA PHE A 77 6.52 -1.69 -15.01
C PHE A 77 7.92 -2.16 -15.39
N HIS A 78 8.13 -3.47 -15.31
CA HIS A 78 9.25 -4.15 -15.93
C HIS A 78 9.04 -4.26 -17.44
N GLU A 79 10.11 -4.53 -18.19
CA GLU A 79 10.05 -4.71 -19.65
C GLU A 79 9.14 -5.87 -20.08
N ASN A 80 8.95 -6.87 -19.21
CA ASN A 80 8.04 -8.01 -19.44
C ASN A 80 6.57 -7.70 -19.08
N GLY A 81 6.23 -6.47 -18.73
CA GLY A 81 4.86 -6.05 -18.39
C GLY A 81 4.41 -6.36 -16.96
N LEU A 82 5.28 -6.91 -16.11
CA LEU A 82 4.99 -7.07 -14.69
C LEU A 82 5.12 -5.73 -13.94
N LEU A 83 4.36 -5.62 -12.84
CA LEU A 83 4.44 -4.46 -11.97
C LEU A 83 5.82 -4.38 -11.30
N LYS A 84 6.49 -3.23 -11.39
CA LYS A 84 7.81 -2.98 -10.78
C LYS A 84 7.68 -2.17 -9.50
N SER A 85 6.93 -1.07 -9.54
CA SER A 85 6.69 -0.25 -8.36
C SER A 85 5.39 0.52 -8.46
N VAL A 86 4.79 0.80 -7.30
CA VAL A 86 3.67 1.74 -7.16
C VAL A 86 4.00 2.70 -6.04
N GLY A 87 4.03 3.98 -6.35
CA GLY A 87 4.23 5.08 -5.42
C GLY A 87 3.01 5.98 -5.40
N THR A 88 2.58 6.39 -4.22
CA THR A 88 1.47 7.32 -4.03
C THR A 88 1.88 8.36 -3.00
N VAL A 89 1.82 9.63 -3.37
CA VAL A 89 1.91 10.75 -2.44
C VAL A 89 0.55 11.44 -2.43
N ILE A 90 -0.12 11.35 -1.30
CA ILE A 90 -1.42 12.00 -1.09
C ILE A 90 -1.16 13.20 -0.20
N ASP A 91 -1.39 14.41 -0.74
CA ASP A 91 -1.20 15.67 -0.04
C ASP A 91 -2.55 16.39 0.10
N ASP A 92 -2.99 16.63 1.33
CA ASP A 92 -4.19 17.43 1.60
C ASP A 92 -3.81 18.91 1.52
N GLN A 93 -3.97 19.50 0.33
CA GLN A 93 -3.52 20.85 0.04
C GLN A 93 -4.47 21.96 0.51
N THR A 94 -5.32 21.70 1.52
CA THR A 94 -6.16 22.76 2.11
C THR A 94 -5.32 23.96 2.62
N GLY A 95 -3.99 23.82 2.81
CA GLY A 95 -3.07 24.90 3.18
C GLY A 95 -1.87 25.21 2.26
N ALA A 96 -1.62 24.47 1.16
CA ALA A 96 -0.26 24.38 0.58
C ALA A 96 -0.09 24.74 -0.92
N PHE A 97 -1.05 25.44 -1.55
CA PHE A 97 -1.01 25.79 -2.99
C PHE A 97 0.09 26.81 -3.40
N LEU A 98 1.15 27.02 -2.60
CA LEU A 98 2.10 28.13 -2.78
C LEU A 98 3.57 27.74 -3.07
N GLU A 99 3.97 26.46 -3.11
CA GLU A 99 5.41 26.11 -3.15
C GLU A 99 5.88 25.11 -4.24
N GLN A 100 5.08 24.74 -5.23
CA GLN A 100 5.54 23.79 -6.26
C GLN A 100 6.20 24.44 -7.49
N ALA A 101 7.53 24.46 -7.51
CA ALA A 101 8.35 24.19 -8.70
C ALA A 101 9.80 23.95 -8.25
N ILE A 102 10.46 22.88 -8.73
CA ILE A 102 11.83 22.34 -8.44
C ILE A 102 11.66 20.89 -7.91
N THR A 103 12.06 19.77 -8.52
CA THR A 103 12.92 19.46 -9.68
C THR A 103 12.62 18.02 -10.12
N LEU A 104 12.51 17.75 -11.42
CA LEU A 104 12.48 16.42 -12.01
C LEU A 104 13.76 16.25 -12.85
N GLY A 105 14.56 15.21 -12.61
CA GLY A 105 15.78 14.98 -13.39
C GLY A 105 16.50 13.65 -13.15
N SER A 106 16.47 12.80 -14.18
CA SER A 106 17.44 11.74 -14.56
C SER A 106 17.48 10.46 -13.69
N SER A 107 17.59 9.22 -14.20
CA SER A 107 18.21 8.73 -15.44
C SER A 107 17.68 7.33 -15.82
N LEU A 108 17.47 7.12 -17.13
CA LEU A 108 17.47 5.83 -17.81
C LEU A 108 18.90 5.51 -18.26
N THR A 109 19.41 4.30 -18.01
CA THR A 109 20.66 3.82 -18.64
C THR A 109 20.61 2.32 -18.94
N LYS A 110 20.80 1.98 -20.23
CA LYS A 110 20.94 0.64 -20.84
C LYS A 110 22.37 0.12 -20.76
N ILE A 111 22.63 -1.21 -20.61
CA ILE A 111 23.79 -2.01 -21.14
C ILE A 111 23.40 -3.51 -21.05
N LEU A 112 23.10 -4.25 -22.14
CA LEU A 112 23.91 -5.05 -23.10
C LEU A 112 24.45 -6.43 -22.63
N ALA A 113 24.31 -7.41 -23.56
CA ALA A 113 24.48 -8.86 -23.46
C ALA A 113 25.93 -9.37 -23.53
N ARG A 114 26.11 -10.68 -23.28
CA ARG A 114 27.23 -11.47 -23.85
C ARG A 114 26.84 -12.95 -24.11
N PRO A 115 27.01 -13.48 -25.33
CA PRO A 115 26.92 -14.90 -25.65
C PRO A 115 28.30 -15.58 -25.50
N GLY A 116 28.31 -16.83 -25.03
CA GLY A 116 29.50 -17.67 -24.96
C GLY A 116 29.16 -19.09 -25.43
N ASP A 117 29.95 -19.57 -26.41
CA ASP A 117 29.87 -20.88 -27.03
C ASP A 117 30.26 -22.04 -26.09
N PRO A 118 29.76 -23.27 -26.33
CA PRO A 118 30.00 -24.45 -25.50
C PRO A 118 31.28 -25.21 -25.88
N THR A 119 32.12 -25.49 -24.89
CA THR A 119 33.28 -26.38 -25.01
C THR A 119 32.85 -27.83 -24.86
N GLY A 120 33.02 -28.62 -25.92
CA GLY A 120 32.73 -30.05 -25.93
C GLY A 120 33.79 -30.88 -25.20
N THR A 121 33.36 -31.67 -24.22
CA THR A 121 34.12 -32.77 -23.61
C THR A 121 33.53 -34.10 -24.06
N ARG A 122 34.35 -34.95 -24.68
CA ARG A 122 34.03 -36.36 -24.96
C ARG A 122 33.96 -37.13 -23.64
N SER A 123 32.76 -37.54 -23.25
CA SER A 123 32.56 -38.53 -22.19
C SER A 123 32.53 -39.94 -22.78
N ALA A 124 33.14 -40.86 -22.04
CA ALA A 124 33.10 -42.30 -22.25
C ALA A 124 31.65 -42.80 -22.42
N GLU A 125 31.48 -43.90 -23.16
CA GLU A 125 30.20 -44.59 -23.37
C GLU A 125 29.57 -44.99 -22.03
N GLY A 126 28.81 -44.05 -21.49
CA GLY A 126 27.89 -44.27 -20.39
C GLY A 126 26.56 -44.83 -20.89
N PRO A 127 25.65 -45.17 -19.97
CA PRO A 127 24.33 -45.66 -20.32
C PRO A 127 23.63 -44.69 -21.28
N VAL A 128 23.02 -45.21 -22.35
CA VAL A 128 22.31 -44.43 -23.36
C VAL A 128 21.10 -43.76 -22.72
N GLU A 129 21.15 -42.44 -22.60
CA GLU A 129 20.02 -41.61 -22.17
C GLU A 129 19.27 -41.10 -23.39
N THR A 130 17.94 -41.22 -23.35
CA THR A 130 17.07 -40.63 -24.37
C THR A 130 16.28 -39.49 -23.75
N VAL A 131 16.37 -38.30 -24.33
CA VAL A 131 15.55 -37.15 -23.93
C VAL A 131 14.14 -37.37 -24.45
N LEU A 132 13.17 -37.47 -23.55
CA LEU A 132 11.75 -37.62 -23.88
C LEU A 132 11.07 -36.26 -24.07
N PHE A 133 11.46 -35.28 -23.25
CA PHE A 133 10.91 -33.93 -23.30
C PHE A 133 11.98 -32.92 -22.88
N GLU A 134 12.04 -31.80 -23.59
CA GLU A 134 12.83 -30.63 -23.23
C GLU A 134 12.01 -29.39 -23.61
N GLY A 135 11.65 -28.57 -22.62
CA GLY A 135 10.81 -27.41 -22.86
C GLY A 135 10.45 -26.64 -21.60
N LYS A 136 9.80 -25.49 -21.80
CA LYS A 136 9.26 -24.67 -20.71
C LYS A 136 7.78 -24.98 -20.53
N VAL A 137 7.35 -25.16 -19.29
CA VAL A 137 5.99 -25.55 -18.93
C VAL A 137 5.54 -24.72 -17.74
N ASP A 138 4.31 -24.21 -17.77
CA ASP A 138 3.62 -23.75 -16.56
C ASP A 138 3.08 -24.97 -15.81
N PRO A 139 3.64 -25.34 -14.63
CA PRO A 139 3.22 -26.55 -13.93
C PRO A 139 1.80 -26.44 -13.35
N PHE A 140 1.17 -25.28 -13.41
CA PHE A 140 -0.19 -25.05 -12.93
C PHE A 140 -1.21 -24.80 -14.05
N ASP A 141 -0.80 -24.84 -15.32
CA ASP A 141 -1.72 -24.78 -16.46
C ASP A 141 -2.23 -26.18 -16.83
N GLU A 142 -3.16 -26.69 -16.02
CA GLU A 142 -3.70 -28.05 -16.13
C GLU A 142 -4.35 -28.33 -17.49
N GLU A 143 -4.97 -27.32 -18.10
CA GLU A 143 -5.69 -27.46 -19.38
C GLU A 143 -4.78 -27.28 -20.62
N GLY A 144 -3.62 -26.65 -20.45
CA GLY A 144 -2.70 -26.31 -21.54
C GLY A 144 -1.43 -27.13 -21.48
N ASP A 145 -0.36 -26.52 -20.96
CA ASP A 145 0.98 -27.10 -21.02
C ASP A 145 1.07 -28.48 -20.34
N MET A 146 0.44 -28.66 -19.18
CA MET A 146 0.51 -29.92 -18.42
C MET A 146 -0.30 -31.05 -19.05
N ALA A 147 -1.45 -30.75 -19.67
CA ALA A 147 -2.22 -31.74 -20.42
C ALA A 147 -1.42 -32.26 -21.61
N GLY A 148 -0.86 -31.36 -22.42
CA GLY A 148 -0.04 -31.72 -23.58
C GLY A 148 1.22 -32.50 -23.19
N LEU A 149 1.90 -32.09 -22.12
CA LEU A 149 3.05 -32.82 -21.59
C LEU A 149 2.64 -34.23 -21.12
N THR A 150 1.52 -34.35 -20.41
CA THR A 150 1.05 -35.66 -19.90
C THR A 150 0.74 -36.62 -21.04
N GLU A 151 0.10 -36.15 -22.12
CA GLU A 151 -0.15 -36.97 -23.31
C GLU A 151 1.15 -37.43 -23.97
N LEU A 152 2.12 -36.53 -24.11
CA LEU A 152 3.45 -36.84 -24.65
C LEU A 152 4.17 -37.90 -23.80
N LEU A 153 4.14 -37.75 -22.47
CA LEU A 153 4.75 -38.72 -21.55
C LEU A 153 4.07 -40.09 -21.60
N LYS A 154 2.73 -40.13 -21.74
CA LYS A 154 1.97 -41.38 -21.89
C LYS A 154 2.29 -42.13 -23.19
N GLN A 155 2.64 -41.43 -24.27
CA GLN A 155 3.13 -42.06 -25.51
C GLN A 155 4.48 -42.75 -25.30
N ALA A 156 5.34 -42.20 -24.45
CA ALA A 156 6.63 -42.81 -24.09
C ALA A 156 6.49 -43.98 -23.11
N HIS A 157 5.57 -43.87 -22.15
CA HIS A 157 5.24 -44.95 -21.19
C HIS A 157 3.83 -44.72 -20.59
N PRO A 158 2.89 -45.69 -20.67
CA PRO A 158 1.49 -45.47 -20.29
C PRO A 158 1.25 -45.01 -18.85
N GLY A 159 2.16 -45.37 -17.92
CA GLY A 159 2.09 -44.96 -16.52
C GLY A 159 2.86 -43.68 -16.18
N LEU A 160 3.55 -43.05 -17.12
CA LEU A 160 4.40 -41.88 -16.85
C LEU A 160 3.54 -40.61 -16.76
N GLU A 161 3.64 -39.90 -15.64
CA GLU A 161 2.88 -38.69 -15.36
C GLU A 161 3.76 -37.69 -14.60
N LEU A 162 3.66 -36.40 -14.92
CA LEU A 162 4.26 -35.33 -14.12
C LEU A 162 3.15 -34.66 -13.30
N ARG A 163 3.31 -34.62 -11.99
CA ARG A 163 2.37 -33.93 -11.08
C ARG A 163 3.02 -32.73 -10.46
N ALA A 164 2.29 -31.62 -10.41
CA ALA A 164 2.66 -30.45 -9.66
C ALA A 164 1.76 -30.30 -8.44
N LYS A 165 2.34 -30.01 -7.29
CA LYS A 165 1.59 -29.77 -6.04
C LYS A 165 2.17 -28.58 -5.30
N VAL A 166 1.31 -27.65 -4.88
CA VAL A 166 1.72 -26.59 -3.95
C VAL A 166 1.87 -27.19 -2.55
N LEU A 167 3.00 -26.94 -1.89
CA LEU A 167 3.31 -27.51 -0.58
C LEU A 167 2.74 -26.70 0.59
N THR A 168 2.35 -25.44 0.35
CA THR A 168 1.65 -24.63 1.34
C THR A 168 0.20 -25.08 1.44
N GLU A 169 -0.26 -25.37 2.66
CA GLU A 169 -1.69 -25.60 2.88
C GLU A 169 -2.46 -24.39 2.40
N GLU A 170 -3.53 -24.64 1.62
CA GLU A 170 -4.46 -23.61 1.19
C GLU A 170 -5.13 -23.02 2.43
N THR A 171 -4.48 -22.05 3.06
CA THR A 171 -5.15 -21.19 4.01
C THR A 171 -6.16 -20.45 3.14
N ARG A 172 -7.45 -20.76 3.31
CA ARG A 172 -8.55 -20.03 2.67
C ARG A 172 -8.35 -18.55 2.99
N THR A 173 -7.67 -17.87 2.09
CA THR A 173 -7.73 -16.43 2.01
C THR A 173 -9.07 -16.23 1.35
N ASP A 174 -10.09 -15.96 2.16
CA ASP A 174 -11.36 -15.50 1.65
C ASP A 174 -11.03 -14.31 0.74
N THR A 175 -11.10 -14.56 -0.56
CA THR A 175 -11.16 -13.55 -1.61
C THR A 175 -12.53 -12.87 -1.51
N SER A 176 -12.99 -12.56 -0.29
CA SER A 176 -14.02 -11.56 -0.10
C SER A 176 -13.46 -10.35 -0.82
N GLU A 177 -14.07 -10.04 -1.96
CA GLU A 177 -13.71 -8.92 -2.80
C GLU A 177 -13.49 -7.75 -1.85
N SER A 178 -12.29 -7.16 -1.87
CA SER A 178 -11.95 -6.03 -1.01
C SER A 178 -12.65 -4.77 -1.51
N SER A 179 -13.93 -4.91 -1.85
CA SER A 179 -14.80 -3.91 -2.45
C SER A 179 -14.74 -2.64 -1.61
N GLY A 180 -14.22 -1.58 -2.23
CA GLY A 180 -14.06 -0.26 -1.61
C GLY A 180 -12.72 -0.01 -0.90
N MET A 181 -11.84 -1.00 -0.72
CA MET A 181 -10.50 -0.76 -0.19
C MET A 181 -9.50 -0.40 -1.30
N ALA A 182 -8.65 0.59 -1.03
CA ALA A 182 -7.53 0.93 -1.91
C ALA A 182 -6.42 -0.10 -1.73
N GLY A 183 -5.85 -0.57 -2.83
CA GLY A 183 -4.81 -1.59 -2.77
C GLY A 183 -4.56 -2.28 -4.09
N ILE A 184 -3.63 -3.23 -4.03
CA ILE A 184 -3.02 -3.88 -5.19
C ILE A 184 -3.03 -5.38 -4.95
N TYR A 185 -3.53 -6.13 -5.93
CA TYR A 185 -3.43 -7.59 -5.92
C TYR A 185 -2.04 -8.04 -6.39
N CYS A 186 -1.48 -9.03 -5.70
CA CYS A 186 -0.25 -9.72 -6.05
C CYS A 186 -0.35 -11.22 -5.75
N ARG A 187 0.56 -12.03 -6.29
CA ARG A 187 0.68 -13.45 -5.96
C ARG A 187 1.83 -13.67 -4.99
N PRO A 188 1.60 -14.31 -3.83
CA PRO A 188 2.70 -14.68 -2.95
C PRO A 188 3.55 -15.79 -3.58
N PRO A 189 4.86 -15.87 -3.29
CA PRO A 189 5.66 -17.03 -3.65
C PRO A 189 5.21 -18.24 -2.82
N ALA A 190 5.12 -19.40 -3.46
CA ALA A 190 4.76 -20.66 -2.82
C ALA A 190 5.74 -21.77 -3.23
N PRO A 191 6.21 -22.60 -2.28
CA PRO A 191 6.93 -23.81 -2.61
C PRO A 191 6.02 -24.78 -3.37
N CYS A 192 6.50 -25.29 -4.49
CA CYS A 192 5.85 -26.28 -5.33
C CYS A 192 6.74 -27.50 -5.47
N GLU A 193 6.12 -28.67 -5.39
CA GLU A 193 6.73 -29.95 -5.70
C GLU A 193 6.33 -30.39 -7.11
N LEU A 194 7.33 -30.70 -7.93
CA LEU A 194 7.16 -31.46 -9.17
C LEU A 194 7.56 -32.91 -8.90
N ASN A 195 6.68 -33.82 -9.25
CA ASN A 195 6.84 -35.25 -9.02
C ASN A 195 6.60 -36.01 -10.32
N LEU A 196 7.67 -36.62 -10.84
CA LEU A 196 7.59 -37.51 -11.99
C LEU A 196 7.28 -38.92 -11.48
N MET A 197 6.12 -39.43 -11.85
CA MET A 197 5.58 -40.71 -11.40
C MET A 197 5.51 -41.72 -12.54
N VAL A 198 5.70 -43.00 -12.20
CA VAL A 198 5.39 -44.14 -13.06
C VAL A 198 4.39 -45.03 -12.32
N GLY A 199 3.13 -44.97 -12.73
CA GLY A 199 2.02 -45.54 -11.95
C GLY A 199 1.89 -44.79 -10.62
N GLU A 200 2.01 -45.51 -9.51
CA GLU A 200 1.95 -44.92 -8.16
C GLU A 200 3.35 -44.62 -7.57
N VAL A 201 4.42 -44.98 -8.27
CA VAL A 201 5.78 -44.85 -7.77
C VAL A 201 6.40 -43.53 -8.25
N SER A 202 6.79 -42.69 -7.30
CA SER A 202 7.59 -41.48 -7.57
C SER A 202 9.00 -41.89 -8.02
N GLN A 203 9.37 -41.49 -9.25
CA GLN A 203 10.70 -41.71 -9.83
C GLN A 203 11.65 -40.56 -9.51
N SER A 204 11.16 -39.33 -9.58
CA SER A 204 11.96 -38.14 -9.36
C SER A 204 11.11 -37.01 -8.78
N ARG A 205 11.72 -36.22 -7.91
CA ARG A 205 11.06 -35.12 -7.18
C ARG A 205 11.95 -33.89 -7.21
N ALA A 206 11.35 -32.73 -7.50
CA ALA A 206 11.99 -31.44 -7.40
C ALA A 206 11.10 -30.48 -6.61
N ILE A 207 11.71 -29.60 -5.82
CA ILE A 207 11.01 -28.54 -5.10
C ILE A 207 11.54 -27.21 -5.62
N LEU A 208 10.63 -26.32 -6.01
CA LEU A 208 10.94 -24.98 -6.49
C LEU A 208 9.98 -23.95 -5.89
N THR A 209 10.32 -22.68 -5.99
CA THR A 209 9.47 -21.58 -5.52
C THR A 209 8.87 -20.85 -6.71
N LEU A 210 7.54 -20.88 -6.84
CA LEU A 210 6.80 -20.23 -7.92
C LEU A 210 5.73 -19.28 -7.36
N PRO A 211 5.23 -18.32 -8.15
CA PRO A 211 4.00 -17.60 -7.80
C PRO A 211 2.86 -18.58 -7.54
N HIS A 212 2.12 -18.38 -6.44
CA HIS A 212 1.00 -19.26 -6.10
C HIS A 212 -0.07 -19.18 -7.21
N PRO A 213 -0.58 -20.33 -7.74
CA PRO A 213 -1.50 -20.31 -8.87
C PRO A 213 -2.88 -19.73 -8.53
N LYS A 214 -3.40 -20.03 -7.33
CA LYS A 214 -4.76 -19.68 -6.90
C LYS A 214 -4.85 -18.58 -5.84
N VAL A 215 -3.90 -18.49 -4.92
CA VAL A 215 -3.94 -17.52 -3.81
C VAL A 215 -3.53 -16.14 -4.31
N LEU A 216 -4.37 -15.17 -4.00
CA LEU A 216 -4.14 -13.76 -4.25
C LEU A 216 -3.95 -13.04 -2.91
N HIS A 217 -2.93 -12.19 -2.85
CA HIS A 217 -2.69 -11.32 -1.71
C HIS A 217 -3.05 -9.89 -2.11
N PHE A 218 -3.92 -9.26 -1.33
CA PHE A 218 -4.28 -7.85 -1.49
C PHE A 218 -3.43 -6.99 -0.55
N VAL A 219 -2.58 -6.15 -1.12
CA VAL A 219 -1.80 -5.18 -0.35
C VAL A 219 -2.59 -3.88 -0.27
N ALA A 220 -3.16 -3.61 0.91
CA ALA A 220 -3.91 -2.39 1.16
C ALA A 220 -3.00 -1.16 1.13
N ILE A 221 -3.41 -0.12 0.41
CA ILE A 221 -2.78 1.20 0.44
C ILE A 221 -3.45 1.99 1.55
N PRO A 222 -2.75 2.25 2.67
CA PRO A 222 -3.34 2.95 3.79
C PRO A 222 -3.65 4.39 3.41
N GLN A 223 -4.81 4.87 3.84
CA GLN A 223 -5.20 6.27 3.71
C GLN A 223 -5.47 6.84 5.11
N ALA A 224 -5.08 8.09 5.31
CA ALA A 224 -5.46 8.87 6.48
C ALA A 224 -6.01 10.23 6.00
N PRO A 225 -7.15 10.69 6.52
CA PRO A 225 -7.62 12.05 6.23
C PRO A 225 -6.68 13.08 6.87
N TRP A 226 -6.51 14.23 6.21
CA TRP A 226 -5.79 15.41 6.73
C TRP A 226 -4.31 15.22 7.07
N VAL A 227 -3.67 14.18 6.52
CA VAL A 227 -2.25 13.93 6.73
C VAL A 227 -1.62 13.56 5.39
N LYS A 228 -0.49 14.19 5.09
CA LYS A 228 0.31 13.80 3.93
C LYS A 228 0.73 12.34 4.07
N THR A 229 0.23 11.46 3.22
CA THR A 229 0.57 10.03 3.27
C THR A 229 1.42 9.68 2.06
N GLN A 230 2.64 9.20 2.31
CA GLN A 230 3.49 8.65 1.26
C GLN A 230 3.53 7.13 1.43
N PHE A 231 3.09 6.42 0.41
CA PHE A 231 3.16 4.97 0.35
C PHE A 231 3.92 4.57 -0.91
N SER A 232 4.86 3.65 -0.78
CA SER A 232 5.56 3.09 -1.92
C SER A 232 5.75 1.59 -1.73
N ILE A 233 5.44 0.84 -2.78
CA ILE A 233 5.67 -0.60 -2.85
C ILE A 233 6.54 -0.90 -4.08
N ALA A 234 7.55 -1.74 -3.88
CA ALA A 234 8.39 -2.25 -4.97
C ALA A 234 8.24 -3.76 -5.05
N PHE A 235 8.24 -4.27 -6.27
CA PHE A 235 8.10 -5.68 -6.61
C PHE A 235 9.43 -6.21 -7.13
N GLY A 236 9.74 -7.46 -6.77
CA GLY A 236 10.90 -8.16 -7.29
C GLY A 236 10.65 -8.71 -8.70
N ALA A 237 11.66 -9.33 -9.30
CA ALA A 237 11.55 -10.02 -10.59
C ALA A 237 10.47 -11.13 -10.61
N MET A 238 10.17 -11.70 -9.44
CA MET A 238 9.12 -12.71 -9.25
C MET A 238 7.70 -12.12 -9.16
N GLY A 239 7.55 -10.79 -9.24
CA GLY A 239 6.26 -10.09 -9.21
C GLY A 239 5.57 -10.04 -7.83
N TYR A 240 6.28 -10.37 -6.75
CA TYR A 240 5.81 -10.18 -5.37
C TYR A 240 6.46 -8.96 -4.71
N PRO A 241 5.81 -8.32 -3.72
CA PRO A 241 6.37 -7.18 -2.99
C PRO A 241 7.68 -7.52 -2.26
N VAL A 242 8.75 -6.78 -2.56
CA VAL A 242 10.06 -6.90 -1.87
C VAL A 242 10.31 -5.76 -0.89
N LYS A 243 9.65 -4.62 -1.07
CA LYS A 243 9.76 -3.45 -0.19
C LYS A 243 8.41 -2.76 -0.10
N ILE A 244 7.96 -2.50 1.12
CA ILE A 244 6.81 -1.64 1.41
C ILE A 244 7.33 -0.55 2.34
N ALA A 245 7.23 0.71 1.91
CA ALA A 245 7.54 1.87 2.73
C ALA A 245 6.29 2.71 2.91
N LEU A 246 6.02 3.06 4.16
CA LEU A 246 4.92 3.90 4.57
C LEU A 246 5.48 5.04 5.41
N ASN A 247 5.40 6.25 4.89
CA ASN A 247 5.75 7.44 5.63
C ASN A 247 4.48 8.22 5.95
N LYS A 248 4.20 8.29 7.25
CA LYS A 248 3.12 9.09 7.84
C LYS A 248 3.79 10.07 8.80
N PRO A 249 4.09 11.32 8.39
CA PRO A 249 4.51 12.35 9.33
C PRO A 249 3.43 12.45 10.41
N SER A 250 3.84 12.50 11.67
CA SER A 250 2.93 12.46 12.80
C SER A 250 1.91 13.60 12.71
N SER A 251 0.63 13.26 12.62
CA SER A 251 -0.51 14.20 12.53
C SER A 251 -0.52 15.23 13.65
N ALA A 252 -0.10 14.83 14.85
CA ALA A 252 0.03 15.73 16.00
C ALA A 252 1.03 16.87 15.74
N LEU A 253 2.09 16.61 14.97
CA LEU A 253 3.16 17.57 14.74
C LEU A 253 2.80 18.58 13.63
N GLU A 254 1.98 18.17 12.65
CA GLU A 254 1.38 19.10 11.67
C GLU A 254 0.24 19.93 12.27
N PHE A 255 -0.60 19.35 13.13
CA PHE A 255 -1.69 20.07 13.79
C PHE A 255 -1.18 21.15 14.77
N ILE A 256 -0.05 20.90 15.45
CA ILE A 256 0.62 21.93 16.27
C ILE A 256 1.29 22.99 15.40
N LYS A 257 1.80 22.62 14.22
CA LYS A 257 2.47 23.56 13.31
C LYS A 257 1.50 24.45 12.54
N PHE A 258 0.28 24.00 12.23
CA PHE A 258 -0.67 24.76 11.42
C PHE A 258 -1.03 26.15 12.00
N PRO A 259 -1.34 26.30 13.31
CA PRO A 259 -1.51 27.61 13.91
C PRO A 259 -0.23 28.45 13.88
N VAL A 260 0.92 27.81 14.12
CA VAL A 260 2.22 28.50 14.21
C VAL A 260 2.72 28.97 12.85
N SER A 261 2.52 28.22 11.77
CA SER A 261 2.88 28.62 10.40
C SER A 261 1.93 29.68 9.86
N LEU A 262 0.63 29.63 10.18
CA LEU A 262 -0.32 30.70 9.88
C LEU A 262 0.07 31.99 10.62
N LEU A 263 0.42 31.89 11.90
CA LEU A 263 0.92 33.02 12.69
C LEU A 263 2.25 33.56 12.13
N LYS A 264 3.18 32.70 11.72
CA LYS A 264 4.44 33.13 11.08
C LYS A 264 4.21 33.78 9.72
N ALA A 265 3.34 33.24 8.86
CA ALA A 265 3.02 33.85 7.57
C ALA A 265 2.35 35.22 7.74
N ILE A 266 1.53 35.41 8.78
CA ILE A 266 0.95 36.70 9.16
C ILE A 266 2.04 37.65 9.72
N LEU A 267 3.01 37.12 10.48
CA LEU A 267 4.12 37.87 11.08
C LEU A 267 5.30 38.13 10.12
N GLU A 268 5.40 37.43 8.98
CA GLU A 268 6.44 37.61 7.95
C GLU A 268 6.03 38.62 6.86
N ILE A 269 4.78 39.08 6.89
CA ILE A 269 4.29 40.21 6.09
C ILE A 269 5.07 41.54 6.30
N PRO A 270 5.93 41.79 7.32
CA PRO A 270 6.73 43.00 7.37
C PRO A 270 8.17 42.87 6.84
N ALA A 271 8.59 41.82 6.13
CA ALA A 271 9.88 41.84 5.44
C ALA A 271 9.86 42.71 4.15
N SER A 272 8.70 42.77 3.47
CA SER A 272 8.45 43.68 2.34
C SER A 272 8.27 45.15 2.78
N LEU A 273 7.88 45.38 4.04
CA LEU A 273 7.83 46.72 4.66
C LEU A 273 9.22 47.27 5.04
N PHE A 274 10.25 46.44 5.15
CA PHE A 274 11.61 46.96 5.35
C PHE A 274 12.26 47.50 4.07
N LYS A 275 11.79 47.10 2.87
CA LYS A 275 12.16 47.78 1.61
C LYS A 275 11.53 49.19 1.49
N PHE A 276 10.49 49.49 2.28
CA PHE A 276 9.91 50.83 2.38
C PHE A 276 10.79 51.83 3.13
N ARG A 277 11.81 51.37 3.89
CA ARG A 277 12.76 52.27 4.56
C ARG A 277 13.73 52.98 3.61
N VAL A 278 13.82 52.55 2.36
CA VAL A 278 14.74 53.14 1.37
C VAL A 278 14.13 54.36 0.65
N ASP A 279 12.80 54.50 0.61
CA ASP A 279 12.10 55.66 0.00
C ASP A 279 11.69 56.75 1.01
N LEU A 280 12.18 56.64 2.25
CA LEU A 280 11.67 57.37 3.42
C LEU A 280 12.41 58.70 3.71
N GLU A 281 13.10 59.29 2.73
CA GLU A 281 13.70 60.62 2.86
C GLU A 281 12.81 61.76 2.35
N GLY A 282 11.75 61.46 1.57
CA GLY A 282 10.89 62.48 0.97
C GLY A 282 9.65 62.91 1.78
N ASN A 283 9.12 62.08 2.69
CA ASN A 283 7.77 62.31 3.24
C ASN A 283 7.56 61.83 4.69
N ARG A 284 8.24 62.49 5.64
CA ARG A 284 8.22 62.13 7.08
C ARG A 284 6.85 62.17 7.75
N GLN A 285 5.92 63.01 7.27
CA GLN A 285 4.62 63.21 7.93
C GLN A 285 3.62 62.11 7.57
N ALA A 286 3.61 61.64 6.32
CA ALA A 286 2.82 60.48 5.90
C ALA A 286 3.29 59.17 6.58
N ALA A 287 4.60 59.05 6.81
CA ALA A 287 5.16 57.87 7.49
C ALA A 287 4.75 57.78 8.97
N ALA A 288 4.66 58.92 9.67
CA ALA A 288 4.21 58.94 11.06
C ALA A 288 2.74 58.51 11.20
N GLN A 289 1.87 58.95 10.28
CA GLN A 289 0.47 58.54 10.26
C GLN A 289 0.30 57.06 9.92
N GLN A 290 1.11 56.53 9.00
CA GLN A 290 1.06 55.11 8.65
C GLN A 290 1.58 54.19 9.77
N LEU A 291 2.56 54.64 10.57
CA LEU A 291 3.01 53.90 11.76
C LEU A 291 1.91 53.80 12.81
N PHE A 292 1.18 54.89 13.04
CA PHE A 292 0.06 54.92 13.98
C PHE A 292 -1.08 53.98 13.53
N ASP A 293 -1.39 53.93 12.23
CA ASP A 293 -2.38 53.00 11.68
C ASP A 293 -1.96 51.54 11.80
N VAL A 294 -0.66 51.25 11.71
CA VAL A 294 -0.12 49.89 11.91
C VAL A 294 -0.18 49.48 13.38
N GLU A 295 0.17 50.37 14.30
CA GLU A 295 0.02 50.12 15.74
C GLU A 295 -1.45 49.84 16.11
N GLN A 296 -2.40 50.64 15.60
CA GLN A 296 -3.82 50.39 15.82
C GLN A 296 -4.29 49.05 15.26
N LYS A 297 -3.77 48.64 14.09
CA LYS A 297 -4.11 47.34 13.50
C LYS A 297 -3.55 46.18 14.31
N MET A 298 -2.34 46.30 14.86
CA MET A 298 -1.77 45.27 15.74
C MET A 298 -2.58 45.10 17.03
N VAL A 299 -2.99 46.20 17.65
CA VAL A 299 -3.82 46.16 18.87
C VAL A 299 -5.17 45.51 18.58
N LYS A 300 -5.83 45.87 17.47
CA LYS A 300 -7.10 45.23 17.05
C LYS A 300 -6.94 43.73 16.77
N LEU A 301 -5.84 43.34 16.13
CA LEU A 301 -5.55 41.93 15.86
C LEU A 301 -5.32 41.15 17.15
N GLN A 302 -4.64 41.75 18.14
CA GLN A 302 -4.41 41.14 19.44
C GLN A 302 -5.73 40.96 20.21
N GLU A 303 -6.64 41.94 20.13
CA GLU A 303 -7.99 41.81 20.70
C GLU A 303 -8.81 40.70 20.03
N GLU A 304 -8.73 40.56 18.71
CA GLU A 304 -9.41 39.49 17.97
C GLU A 304 -8.86 38.10 18.31
N MET A 305 -7.54 37.97 18.50
CA MET A 305 -6.92 36.73 18.96
C MET A 305 -7.41 36.32 20.36
N VAL A 306 -7.47 37.27 21.29
CA VAL A 306 -7.96 37.00 22.65
C VAL A 306 -9.43 36.59 22.62
N LYS A 307 -10.26 37.24 21.78
CA LYS A 307 -11.67 36.86 21.59
C LYS A 307 -11.81 35.45 21.01
N ALA A 308 -11.03 35.11 19.98
CA ALA A 308 -11.06 33.78 19.38
C ALA A 308 -10.65 32.68 20.38
N GLN A 309 -9.64 32.94 21.20
CA GLN A 309 -9.23 32.02 22.28
C GLN A 309 -10.32 31.84 23.33
N ALA A 310 -11.02 32.91 23.70
CA ALA A 310 -12.15 32.83 24.63
C ALA A 310 -13.29 31.97 24.05
N THR A 311 -13.64 32.15 22.76
CA THR A 311 -14.68 31.34 22.10
C THR A 311 -14.31 29.86 22.02
N GLN A 312 -13.02 29.55 21.79
CA GLN A 312 -12.55 28.16 21.82
C GLN A 312 -12.65 27.55 23.21
N ALA A 313 -12.27 28.29 24.26
CA ALA A 313 -12.42 27.83 25.64
C ALA A 313 -13.88 27.56 26.01
N GLU A 314 -14.81 28.41 25.55
CA GLU A 314 -16.25 28.22 25.74
C GLU A 314 -16.80 26.99 25.00
N ALA A 315 -16.38 26.78 23.75
CA ALA A 315 -16.76 25.59 22.97
C ALA A 315 -16.27 24.29 23.65
N VAL A 316 -15.04 24.29 24.16
CA VAL A 316 -14.50 23.13 24.91
C VAL A 316 -15.28 22.89 26.21
N ALA A 317 -15.68 23.96 26.90
CA ALA A 317 -16.50 23.85 28.11
C ALA A 317 -17.92 23.30 27.81
N ALA A 318 -18.52 23.71 26.68
CA ALA A 318 -19.84 23.21 26.25
C ALA A 318 -19.80 21.71 25.90
N VAL A 319 -18.79 21.28 25.14
CA VAL A 319 -18.57 19.85 24.84
C VAL A 319 -18.38 19.04 26.13
N ARG A 320 -17.62 19.57 27.10
CA ARG A 320 -17.43 18.93 28.40
C ARG A 320 -18.75 18.78 29.18
N ALA A 321 -19.63 19.78 29.14
CA ALA A 321 -20.93 19.72 29.80
C ALA A 321 -21.85 18.67 29.13
N GLU A 322 -21.83 18.57 27.81
CA GLU A 322 -22.62 17.60 27.04
C GLU A 322 -22.17 16.16 27.30
N VAL A 323 -20.85 15.92 27.38
CA VAL A 323 -20.27 14.61 27.76
C VAL A 323 -20.64 14.21 29.19
N GLN A 324 -20.73 15.16 30.13
CA GLN A 324 -21.16 14.88 31.50
C GLN A 324 -22.66 14.54 31.62
N GLN A 325 -23.51 15.16 30.78
CA GLN A 325 -24.95 14.85 30.77
C GLN A 325 -25.26 13.50 30.10
N THR A 326 -24.48 13.11 29.09
CA THR A 326 -24.67 11.84 28.36
C THR A 326 -23.98 10.64 29.02
N GLY A 327 -23.05 10.87 29.97
CA GLY A 327 -22.30 9.82 30.68
C GLY A 327 -23.06 9.06 31.78
N SER A 328 -24.33 9.35 32.05
CA SER A 328 -25.15 8.62 33.05
C SER A 328 -26.00 7.51 32.41
N VAL A 329 -25.39 6.67 31.57
CA VAL A 329 -26.07 5.46 31.08
C VAL A 329 -25.89 4.35 32.12
N ARG A 330 -26.98 4.06 32.83
CA ARG A 330 -27.19 2.90 33.70
C ARG A 330 -26.56 1.64 33.08
N GLY A 331 -25.67 0.99 33.83
CA GLY A 331 -25.19 -0.34 33.49
C GLY A 331 -26.35 -1.32 33.29
N PRO A 332 -26.31 -2.20 32.28
CA PRO A 332 -27.40 -3.12 32.00
C PRO A 332 -27.50 -4.13 33.15
N GLN A 333 -28.52 -3.96 33.98
CA GLN A 333 -28.98 -4.97 34.92
C GLN A 333 -29.72 -6.03 34.11
N GLY A 334 -29.26 -7.29 34.22
CA GLY A 334 -29.75 -8.41 33.43
C GLY A 334 -31.26 -8.60 33.52
N GLY A 335 -31.89 -8.83 32.37
CA GLY A 335 -33.31 -9.11 32.26
C GLY A 335 -33.58 -10.00 31.05
N SER A 336 -33.70 -11.30 31.31
CA SER A 336 -34.19 -12.32 30.38
C SER A 336 -35.69 -12.18 30.18
N GLY A 337 -36.16 -12.16 28.93
CA GLY A 337 -37.49 -12.66 28.55
C GLY A 337 -38.34 -11.78 27.62
N GLY A 338 -38.80 -12.37 26.52
CA GLY A 338 -40.17 -12.14 26.00
C GLY A 338 -40.36 -11.18 24.81
N SER A 339 -40.56 -11.77 23.63
CA SER A 339 -41.52 -11.42 22.54
C SER A 339 -41.92 -9.96 22.23
N ASN A 340 -41.53 -9.50 21.02
CA ASN A 340 -42.23 -8.72 19.95
C ASN A 340 -43.56 -7.96 20.22
N PRO A 341 -43.97 -6.98 19.35
CA PRO A 341 -43.26 -5.87 18.69
C PRO A 341 -44.07 -4.52 18.69
N ALA A 342 -43.44 -3.35 18.48
CA ALA A 342 -44.05 -2.14 17.86
C ALA A 342 -43.06 -0.94 17.80
N PRO A 343 -43.24 0.01 16.85
CA PRO A 343 -42.20 0.94 16.42
C PRO A 343 -42.28 2.32 17.09
N GLY A 344 -41.12 2.97 17.18
CA GLY A 344 -41.02 4.38 17.48
C GLY A 344 -39.94 4.66 18.51
N ASN A 345 -38.69 4.87 18.06
CA ASN A 345 -37.73 5.54 18.92
C ASN A 345 -36.71 6.35 18.11
N GLN A 346 -36.60 7.62 18.48
CA GLN A 346 -35.69 8.60 17.91
C GLN A 346 -34.26 8.20 18.28
N GLY A 347 -33.40 8.04 17.27
CA GLY A 347 -32.03 7.56 17.44
C GLY A 347 -31.18 8.55 18.23
N ALA A 348 -30.87 8.21 19.48
CA ALA A 348 -29.71 8.78 20.16
C ALA A 348 -28.46 8.34 19.41
N ALA A 349 -27.59 9.30 19.05
CA ALA A 349 -26.33 9.02 18.39
C ALA A 349 -25.42 8.21 19.34
N VAL A 350 -25.32 6.90 19.08
CA VAL A 350 -24.37 6.04 19.79
C VAL A 350 -23.01 6.24 19.13
N TYR A 351 -22.11 6.94 19.81
CA TYR A 351 -20.72 7.03 19.38
C TYR A 351 -20.03 5.68 19.56
N PRO A 352 -19.23 5.23 18.57
CA PRO A 352 -18.51 3.97 18.68
C PRO A 352 -17.42 4.05 19.77
N ALA A 353 -17.16 2.92 20.42
CA ALA A 353 -16.35 2.86 21.66
C ALA A 353 -14.89 3.31 21.48
N ASP A 354 -14.36 3.21 20.27
CA ASP A 354 -13.03 3.67 19.86
C ASP A 354 -12.91 5.20 19.87
N VAL A 355 -13.97 5.92 19.49
CA VAL A 355 -14.04 7.38 19.56
C VAL A 355 -14.05 7.84 21.02
N VAL A 356 -14.80 7.15 21.88
CA VAL A 356 -14.84 7.44 23.33
C VAL A 356 -13.47 7.19 23.99
N GLN A 357 -12.76 6.12 23.61
CA GLN A 357 -11.42 5.85 24.13
C GLN A 357 -10.38 6.88 23.65
N SER A 358 -10.48 7.31 22.39
CA SER A 358 -9.59 8.33 21.82
C SER A 358 -9.77 9.69 22.51
N LEU A 359 -11.01 10.07 22.82
CA LEU A 359 -11.31 11.29 23.58
C LEU A 359 -10.74 11.24 25.00
N ARG A 360 -10.89 10.12 25.72
CA ARG A 360 -10.32 9.96 27.08
C ARG A 360 -8.79 10.07 27.10
N LYS A 361 -8.13 9.55 26.06
CA LYS A 361 -6.67 9.66 25.94
C LYS A 361 -6.24 11.11 25.72
N LEU A 362 -6.94 11.84 24.85
CA LEU A 362 -6.69 13.26 24.61
C LEU A 362 -6.87 14.10 25.89
N GLU A 363 -7.91 13.81 26.69
CA GLU A 363 -8.15 14.46 27.99
C GLU A 363 -7.00 14.23 28.98
N GLN A 364 -6.47 13.00 29.05
CA GLN A 364 -5.31 12.69 29.89
C GLN A 364 -4.06 13.47 29.45
N ASP A 365 -3.81 13.58 28.14
CA ASP A 365 -2.65 14.30 27.61
C ASP A 365 -2.74 15.81 27.90
N VAL A 366 -3.93 16.40 27.79
CA VAL A 366 -4.17 17.83 28.14
C VAL A 366 -3.99 18.09 29.63
N GLU A 367 -4.49 17.20 30.50
CA GLU A 367 -4.33 17.31 31.95
C GLU A 367 -2.84 17.22 32.37
N ILE A 368 -2.06 16.36 31.69
CA ILE A 368 -0.60 16.26 31.91
C ILE A 368 0.11 17.56 31.50
N LEU A 369 -0.24 18.15 30.36
CA LEU A 369 0.33 19.43 29.91
C LEU A 369 0.01 20.56 30.88
N ARG A 370 -1.23 20.64 31.36
CA ARG A 370 -1.65 21.65 32.35
C ARG A 370 -0.85 21.55 33.65
N LYS A 371 -0.62 20.33 34.14
CA LYS A 371 0.21 20.11 35.34
C LYS A 371 1.68 20.50 35.14
N ARG A 372 2.23 20.33 33.93
CA ARG A 372 3.59 20.78 33.61
C ARG A 372 3.68 22.31 33.58
N MET A 373 2.73 22.98 32.92
CA MET A 373 2.71 24.45 32.85
C MET A 373 2.60 25.10 34.23
N ASN A 374 1.75 24.57 35.13
CA ASN A 374 1.67 25.10 36.49
C ASN A 374 2.94 24.81 37.30
N LYS A 375 3.58 23.67 37.08
CA LYS A 375 4.85 23.33 37.75
C LYS A 375 5.98 24.27 37.34
N ASP A 376 6.00 24.73 36.10
CA ASP A 376 7.03 25.67 35.62
C ASP A 376 6.79 27.10 36.16
N GLN A 377 5.54 27.49 36.46
CA GLN A 377 5.24 28.77 37.12
C GLN A 377 5.66 28.82 38.59
N ASP A 378 5.64 27.70 39.30
CA ASP A 378 6.08 27.61 40.70
C ASP A 378 7.62 27.58 40.87
N VAL A 379 8.39 27.44 39.78
CA VAL A 379 9.87 27.40 39.80
C VAL A 379 10.51 28.78 39.57
N GLU A 380 9.74 29.75 39.07
CA GLU A 380 10.18 31.15 38.88
C GLU A 380 9.76 32.09 40.02
N SER A 381 9.14 31.56 41.08
CA SER A 381 8.80 32.28 42.33
C SER A 381 9.74 31.87 43.46
#